data_AF-A0A7Y1Y0Z7-F1
#
_entry.id   AF-A0A7Y1Y0Z7-F1
#
_cell.length_a   1.000
_cell.length_b   1.000
_cell.length_c   1.000
_cell.angle_alpha   90.00
_cell.angle_beta   90.00
_cell.angle_gamma   90.00
#
_symmetry.space_group_name_H-M   'P 1'
#
loop_
_entity.id
_entity.type
_entity.pdbx_description
1 polymer ?
#
loop_
_entity_poly.entity_id
_entity_poly.type
_entity_poly.pdbx_seq_one_letter_code
_entity_poly.pdbx_strand_id
1 'polypeptide(L)'
;MRRVLKIFAFIFFIVSSNLFAAEVPVLLRLDKEYQNDTIGWNFVEQLTKVVYNEVVHGRAKLWDSHAKSIQISGVTLKTLEKNTGSKFVDQKFVWVYEYWNKSKKGLSSKCDGFFFYNKDANGKKVSYGYVDYDDVEEVFLRTKIQGNSNARYSTTFAYAIQRKLYNYDIIQYKDRVVNNLVESEKLKLEFVKGKKFNVGNENINIPDKLVTYIVRGESSLNDNNAKNSRLLLTTIQDYLNENKEVFFNLGGDRILSHFQVRDLKVTQVEMTELWTKNGSDIRHQPRSMKIFVNDSALNLMPVSDIEKLELILNDQTLTGFLKSKKYNFYITMINYQAIPRRDSYTFFKALNTYNWNKITEYVKYY
;
A
#
# COMPACT_ATOMS: atom_id res chain seq x y z
N MET A 1 59.56 7.73 -34.35
CA MET A 1 58.78 6.52 -33.98
C MET A 1 58.61 6.29 -32.47
N ARG A 2 59.62 6.50 -31.60
CA ARG A 2 59.51 6.24 -30.14
C ARG A 2 58.62 7.19 -29.31
N ARG A 3 58.26 8.39 -29.81
CA ARG A 3 57.38 9.35 -29.09
C ARG A 3 55.88 9.11 -29.31
N VAL A 4 55.48 8.56 -30.46
CA VAL A 4 54.07 8.30 -30.80
C VAL A 4 53.55 7.06 -30.04
N LEU A 5 54.43 6.09 -29.77
CA LEU A 5 54.09 4.88 -29.03
C LEU A 5 53.78 5.13 -27.53
N LYS A 6 54.38 6.16 -26.92
CA LYS A 6 54.11 6.52 -25.52
C LYS A 6 52.79 7.27 -25.33
N ILE A 7 52.32 7.99 -26.35
CA ILE A 7 51.03 8.70 -26.31
C ILE A 7 49.88 7.71 -26.51
N PHE A 8 50.05 6.70 -27.36
CA PHE A 8 49.06 5.62 -27.49
C PHE A 8 48.95 4.76 -26.22
N ALA A 9 50.06 4.48 -25.52
CA ALA A 9 50.02 3.75 -24.26
C ALA A 9 49.35 4.55 -23.12
N PHE A 10 49.41 5.88 -23.13
CA PHE A 10 48.77 6.72 -22.12
C PHE A 10 47.27 6.94 -22.40
N ILE A 11 46.87 7.00 -23.68
CA ILE A 11 45.46 7.11 -24.07
C ILE A 11 44.72 5.77 -23.91
N PHE A 12 45.39 4.63 -24.06
CA PHE A 12 44.78 3.32 -23.77
C PHE A 12 44.60 3.05 -22.26
N PHE A 13 45.35 3.75 -21.39
CA PHE A 13 45.22 3.60 -19.93
C PHE A 13 44.16 4.51 -19.30
N ILE A 14 43.61 5.47 -20.06
CA ILE A 14 42.57 6.41 -19.57
C ILE A 14 41.16 5.94 -19.95
N VAL A 15 41.01 4.93 -20.82
CA VAL A 15 39.69 4.45 -21.29
C VAL A 15 39.13 3.25 -20.52
N SER A 16 39.86 2.66 -19.57
CA SER A 16 39.37 1.50 -18.81
C SER A 16 39.59 1.62 -17.31
N SER A 17 38.94 2.59 -16.68
CA SER A 17 38.65 2.52 -15.24
C SER A 17 37.36 3.26 -14.85
N ASN A 18 36.35 3.25 -15.73
CA ASN A 18 34.99 3.09 -15.20
C ASN A 18 34.87 1.63 -14.77
N LEU A 19 35.41 1.32 -13.59
CA LEU A 19 34.96 0.18 -12.80
C LEU A 19 33.47 0.39 -12.58
N PHE A 20 32.64 -0.06 -13.53
CA PHE A 20 31.26 -0.39 -13.25
C PHE A 20 31.34 -1.33 -12.06
N ALA A 21 30.92 -0.86 -10.89
CA ALA A 21 30.91 -1.68 -9.70
C ALA A 21 30.12 -2.94 -10.05
N ALA A 22 30.79 -4.10 -10.01
CA ALA A 22 30.24 -5.35 -10.50
C ALA A 22 28.90 -5.62 -9.81
N GLU A 23 27.85 -5.77 -10.60
CA GLU A 23 26.55 -6.17 -10.10
C GLU A 23 26.66 -7.60 -9.57
N VAL A 24 26.21 -7.78 -8.33
CA VAL A 24 26.26 -9.05 -7.63
C VAL A 24 24.91 -9.73 -7.80
N PRO A 25 24.82 -10.90 -8.45
CA PRO A 25 23.57 -11.64 -8.50
C PRO A 25 23.23 -12.16 -7.11
N VAL A 26 21.99 -11.99 -6.70
CA VAL A 26 21.47 -12.40 -5.40
C VAL A 26 20.11 -13.04 -5.60
N LEU A 27 19.91 -14.20 -4.99
CA LEU A 27 18.61 -14.85 -4.92
C LEU A 27 18.06 -14.69 -3.51
N LEU A 28 16.92 -14.03 -3.42
CA LEU A 28 16.19 -13.84 -2.17
C LEU A 28 15.08 -14.87 -2.06
N ARG A 29 14.77 -15.26 -0.82
CA ARG A 29 13.57 -16.03 -0.47
C ARG A 29 12.72 -15.21 0.48
N LEU A 30 11.49 -14.96 0.09
CA LEU A 30 10.47 -14.37 0.95
C LEU A 30 9.59 -15.50 1.47
N ASP A 31 9.30 -15.49 2.77
CA ASP A 31 8.38 -16.42 3.41
C ASP A 31 7.12 -15.65 3.82
N LYS A 32 5.95 -16.19 3.44
CA LYS A 32 4.65 -15.66 3.81
C LYS A 32 4.47 -15.56 5.32
N GLU A 33 4.95 -16.54 6.09
CA GLU A 33 4.79 -16.61 7.55
C GLU A 33 5.63 -15.58 8.29
N TYR A 34 6.72 -15.10 7.68
CA TYR A 34 7.59 -14.09 8.27
C TYR A 34 7.26 -12.66 7.82
N GLN A 35 6.17 -12.42 7.08
CA GLN A 35 5.71 -11.07 6.76
C GLN A 35 4.80 -10.53 7.87
N ASN A 36 5.41 -10.19 9.02
CA ASN A 36 4.69 -9.82 10.23
C ASN A 36 3.87 -8.52 10.09
N ASP A 37 2.80 -8.40 10.88
CA ASP A 37 1.93 -7.22 10.95
C ASP A 37 2.66 -5.91 11.29
N THR A 38 3.85 -5.99 11.88
CA THR A 38 4.71 -4.84 12.19
C THR A 38 5.30 -4.19 10.92
N ILE A 39 5.46 -4.93 9.84
CA ILE A 39 5.77 -4.38 8.50
C ILE A 39 4.55 -3.66 7.95
N GLY A 40 3.37 -4.19 8.29
CA GLY A 40 2.09 -3.64 7.92
C GLY A 40 1.44 -4.29 6.71
N TRP A 41 2.05 -5.31 6.12
CA TRP A 41 1.47 -6.08 5.01
C TRP A 41 2.12 -7.45 4.89
N ASN A 42 1.40 -8.40 4.27
CA ASN A 42 1.97 -9.64 3.78
C ASN A 42 2.36 -9.50 2.31
N PHE A 43 3.65 -9.25 2.05
CA PHE A 43 4.14 -8.98 0.68
C PHE A 43 3.96 -10.19 -0.24
N VAL A 44 4.25 -11.40 0.25
CA VAL A 44 4.13 -12.64 -0.53
C VAL A 44 2.69 -12.84 -1.01
N GLU A 45 1.73 -12.75 -0.09
CA GLU A 45 0.32 -12.97 -0.42
C GLU A 45 -0.22 -11.96 -1.45
N GLN A 46 0.19 -10.70 -1.34
CA GLN A 46 -0.32 -9.68 -2.25
C GLN A 46 0.38 -9.71 -3.59
N LEU A 47 1.69 -9.97 -3.60
CA LEU A 47 2.48 -10.11 -4.84
C LEU A 47 1.90 -11.23 -5.71
N THR A 48 1.63 -12.40 -5.13
CA THR A 48 1.11 -13.55 -5.89
C THR A 48 -0.25 -13.26 -6.49
N LYS A 49 -1.13 -12.55 -5.78
CA LYS A 49 -2.44 -12.10 -6.30
C LYS A 49 -2.31 -11.18 -7.52
N VAL A 50 -1.42 -10.18 -7.43
CA VAL A 50 -1.21 -9.23 -8.55
C VAL A 50 -0.60 -9.95 -9.74
N VAL A 51 0.46 -10.73 -9.54
CA VAL A 51 1.13 -11.45 -10.62
C VAL A 51 0.20 -12.47 -11.28
N TYR A 52 -0.58 -13.23 -10.49
CA TYR A 52 -1.57 -14.17 -11.02
C TYR A 52 -2.57 -13.48 -11.94
N ASN A 53 -3.08 -12.31 -11.52
CA ASN A 53 -4.02 -11.53 -12.32
C ASN A 53 -3.41 -11.12 -13.66
N GLU A 54 -2.16 -10.68 -13.70
CA GLU A 54 -1.50 -10.31 -14.96
C GLU A 54 -1.23 -11.52 -15.86
N VAL A 55 -0.79 -12.65 -15.30
CA VAL A 55 -0.52 -13.88 -16.06
C VAL A 55 -1.80 -14.47 -16.65
N VAL A 56 -2.88 -14.59 -15.87
CA VAL A 56 -4.14 -15.20 -16.33
C VAL A 56 -4.79 -14.39 -17.44
N HIS A 57 -4.61 -13.08 -17.45
CA HIS A 57 -5.11 -12.19 -18.50
C HIS A 57 -4.11 -11.99 -19.65
N GLY A 58 -2.98 -12.70 -19.65
CA GLY A 58 -1.98 -12.65 -20.72
C GLY A 58 -1.18 -11.34 -20.80
N ARG A 59 -1.19 -10.53 -19.74
CA ARG A 59 -0.43 -9.26 -19.66
C ARG A 59 1.00 -9.46 -19.16
N ALA A 60 1.28 -10.55 -18.46
CA ALA A 60 2.62 -10.97 -18.06
C ALA A 60 2.90 -12.40 -18.51
N LYS A 61 4.14 -12.71 -18.91
CA LYS A 61 4.53 -14.05 -19.32
C LYS A 61 5.01 -14.85 -18.11
N LEU A 62 4.46 -16.05 -17.97
CA LEU A 62 4.93 -17.04 -17.03
C LEU A 62 5.83 -18.02 -17.78
N TRP A 63 7.03 -18.26 -17.26
CA TRP A 63 8.03 -19.14 -17.81
C TRP A 63 8.24 -20.35 -16.90
N ASP A 64 8.70 -21.48 -17.43
CA ASP A 64 9.04 -22.66 -16.64
C ASP A 64 10.13 -22.39 -15.60
N SER A 65 11.08 -21.52 -15.93
CA SER A 65 12.26 -21.21 -15.13
C SER A 65 12.85 -19.86 -15.52
N HIS A 66 13.86 -19.40 -14.78
CA HIS A 66 14.62 -18.17 -15.09
C HIS A 66 15.31 -18.23 -16.46
N ALA A 67 15.59 -19.43 -16.98
CA ALA A 67 16.15 -19.63 -18.31
C ALA A 67 15.14 -19.44 -19.46
N LYS A 68 13.83 -19.30 -19.14
CA LYS A 68 12.76 -18.96 -20.09
C LYS A 68 12.68 -19.90 -21.29
N SER A 69 12.76 -21.20 -21.06
CA SER A 69 12.75 -22.19 -22.13
C SER A 69 11.33 -22.45 -22.65
N ILE A 70 10.34 -22.46 -21.76
CA ILE A 70 8.95 -22.77 -22.08
C ILE A 70 8.04 -21.73 -21.44
N GLN A 71 7.19 -21.10 -22.25
CA GLN A 71 6.14 -20.22 -21.75
C GLN A 71 4.92 -21.04 -21.31
N ILE A 72 4.40 -20.73 -20.12
CA ILE A 72 3.20 -21.32 -19.52
C ILE A 72 2.04 -20.33 -19.72
N SER A 73 1.01 -20.75 -20.46
CA SER A 73 -0.18 -19.92 -20.67
C SER A 73 -1.06 -19.84 -19.41
N GLY A 74 -1.91 -18.82 -19.30
CA GLY A 74 -2.89 -18.72 -18.20
C GLY A 74 -3.87 -19.90 -18.14
N VAL A 75 -4.20 -20.51 -19.28
CA VAL A 75 -5.04 -21.72 -19.34
C VAL A 75 -4.29 -22.94 -18.80
N THR A 76 -3.02 -23.09 -19.17
CA THR A 76 -2.13 -24.13 -18.65
C THR A 76 -1.94 -23.99 -17.15
N LEU A 77 -1.75 -22.76 -16.65
CA LEU A 77 -1.63 -22.47 -15.22
C LEU A 77 -2.88 -22.92 -14.45
N LYS A 78 -4.09 -22.55 -14.91
CA LYS A 78 -5.35 -22.99 -14.27
C LYS A 78 -5.51 -24.50 -14.27
N THR A 79 -5.06 -25.16 -15.34
CA THR A 79 -5.08 -26.63 -15.45
C THR A 79 -4.11 -27.26 -14.46
N LEU A 80 -2.91 -26.69 -14.29
CA LEU A 80 -1.93 -27.11 -13.30
C LEU A 80 -2.53 -27.01 -11.89
N GLU A 81 -3.12 -25.87 -11.53
CA GLU A 81 -3.78 -25.66 -10.22
C GLU A 81 -4.86 -26.71 -9.94
N LYS A 82 -5.69 -27.02 -10.95
CA LYS A 82 -6.74 -28.05 -10.85
C LYS A 82 -6.14 -29.45 -10.64
N ASN A 83 -5.07 -29.78 -11.36
CA ASN A 83 -4.46 -31.11 -11.32
C ASN A 83 -3.66 -31.36 -10.04
N THR A 84 -3.03 -30.32 -9.48
CA THR A 84 -2.24 -30.42 -8.25
C THR A 84 -3.06 -30.19 -6.98
N GLY A 85 -4.28 -29.65 -7.11
CA GLY A 85 -5.08 -29.25 -5.96
C GLY A 85 -4.42 -28.12 -5.15
N SER A 86 -3.50 -27.37 -5.76
CA SER A 86 -2.85 -26.21 -5.15
C SER A 86 -3.14 -24.96 -5.98
N LYS A 87 -2.97 -23.78 -5.37
CA LYS A 87 -3.21 -22.49 -6.04
C LYS A 87 -1.92 -21.71 -6.17
N PHE A 88 -1.77 -21.00 -7.28
CA PHE A 88 -0.69 -20.06 -7.52
C PHE A 88 -0.70 -18.94 -6.47
N VAL A 89 -1.87 -18.45 -6.05
CA VAL A 89 -1.93 -17.36 -5.07
C VAL A 89 -1.51 -17.79 -3.65
N ASP A 90 -1.55 -19.08 -3.34
CA ASP A 90 -1.31 -19.64 -2.02
C ASP A 90 0.16 -20.05 -1.80
N GLN A 91 1.11 -19.23 -2.27
CA GLN A 91 2.53 -19.52 -2.07
C GLN A 91 2.94 -19.38 -0.60
N LYS A 92 3.69 -20.36 -0.09
CA LYS A 92 4.45 -20.19 1.15
C LYS A 92 5.70 -19.34 0.90
N PHE A 93 6.40 -19.58 -0.21
CA PHE A 93 7.64 -18.92 -0.54
C PHE A 93 7.58 -18.26 -1.92
N VAL A 94 8.22 -17.11 -2.05
CA VAL A 94 8.52 -16.49 -3.34
C VAL A 94 10.01 -16.23 -3.42
N TRP A 95 10.60 -16.56 -4.56
CA TRP A 95 12.00 -16.29 -4.85
C TRP A 95 12.11 -15.02 -5.68
N VAL A 96 13.04 -14.14 -5.32
CA VAL A 96 13.26 -12.88 -6.04
C VAL A 96 14.68 -12.88 -6.57
N TYR A 97 14.80 -12.82 -7.89
CA TYR A 97 16.07 -12.70 -8.58
C TYR A 97 16.45 -11.22 -8.62
N GLU A 98 17.65 -10.90 -8.15
CA GLU A 98 18.11 -9.52 -8.06
C GLU A 98 19.59 -9.37 -8.40
N TYR A 99 19.95 -8.14 -8.74
CA TYR A 99 21.32 -7.69 -8.92
C TYR A 99 21.60 -6.55 -7.95
N TRP A 100 22.60 -6.72 -7.09
CA TRP A 100 22.96 -5.75 -6.05
C TRP A 100 24.26 -5.05 -6.37
N ASN A 101 24.31 -3.75 -6.08
CA ASN A 101 25.52 -2.96 -6.26
C ASN A 101 25.77 -2.08 -5.03
N LYS A 102 27.04 -2.04 -4.62
CA LYS A 102 27.50 -1.20 -3.52
C LYS A 102 28.48 -0.18 -4.07
N SER A 103 28.05 1.07 -4.12
CA SER A 103 28.87 2.21 -4.53
C SER A 103 29.20 3.12 -3.36
N LYS A 104 30.07 4.11 -3.60
CA LYS A 104 30.30 5.21 -2.64
C LYS A 104 29.01 5.99 -2.35
N LYS A 105 28.09 6.10 -3.32
CA LYS A 105 26.83 6.85 -3.23
C LYS A 105 25.74 6.12 -2.44
N GLY A 106 25.84 4.80 -2.30
CA GLY A 106 24.83 4.03 -1.59
C GLY A 106 24.76 2.58 -2.04
N LEU A 107 23.69 1.93 -1.61
CA LEU A 107 23.35 0.57 -1.98
C LEU A 107 22.23 0.63 -3.02
N SER A 108 22.40 -0.04 -4.15
CA SER A 108 21.35 -0.18 -5.16
C SER A 108 21.03 -1.64 -5.43
N SER A 109 19.80 -1.88 -5.87
CA SER A 109 19.33 -3.20 -6.29
C SER A 109 18.42 -3.06 -7.49
N LYS A 110 18.57 -3.97 -8.46
CA LYS A 110 17.63 -4.17 -9.57
C LYS A 110 16.93 -5.51 -9.36
N CYS A 111 15.60 -5.52 -9.42
CA CYS A 111 14.83 -6.75 -9.46
C CYS A 111 14.79 -7.24 -10.90
N ASP A 112 15.11 -8.50 -11.09
CA ASP A 112 15.10 -9.17 -12.39
C ASP A 112 13.77 -9.91 -12.60
N GLY A 113 13.29 -10.60 -11.57
CA GLY A 113 11.98 -11.24 -11.60
C GLY A 113 11.70 -12.13 -10.40
N PHE A 114 10.62 -12.89 -10.50
CA PHE A 114 10.06 -13.67 -9.41
C PHE A 114 9.86 -15.11 -9.82
N PHE A 115 10.20 -16.05 -8.95
CA PHE A 115 9.90 -17.45 -9.14
C PHE A 115 8.96 -17.97 -8.06
N PHE A 116 7.96 -18.73 -8.50
CA PHE A 116 6.83 -19.19 -7.72
C PHE A 116 6.87 -20.71 -7.62
N TYR A 117 6.81 -21.21 -6.39
CA TYR A 117 6.81 -22.61 -6.08
C TYR A 117 5.96 -22.90 -4.84
N ASN A 118 5.22 -23.99 -4.90
CA ASN A 118 4.37 -24.46 -3.82
C ASN A 118 4.55 -25.95 -3.55
N LYS A 119 3.83 -26.47 -2.57
CA LYS A 119 3.62 -27.91 -2.38
C LYS A 119 2.15 -28.26 -2.62
N ASP A 120 1.89 -29.43 -3.16
CA ASP A 120 0.53 -29.98 -3.23
C ASP A 120 0.07 -30.56 -1.88
N ALA A 121 -1.16 -31.05 -1.82
CA ALA A 121 -1.74 -31.66 -0.62
C ALA A 121 -0.94 -32.87 -0.10
N ASN A 122 -0.16 -33.52 -0.96
CA ASN A 122 0.69 -34.66 -0.62
C ASN A 122 2.13 -34.24 -0.28
N GLY A 123 2.41 -32.93 -0.22
CA GLY A 123 3.74 -32.39 0.06
C GLY A 123 4.69 -32.41 -1.14
N LYS A 124 4.23 -32.81 -2.33
CA LYS A 124 5.04 -32.81 -3.55
C LYS A 124 5.25 -31.39 -4.06
N LYS A 125 6.46 -31.14 -4.53
CA LYS A 125 6.90 -29.90 -5.15
C LYS A 125 6.07 -29.56 -6.40
N VAL A 126 5.45 -28.38 -6.43
CA VAL A 126 4.76 -27.81 -7.59
C VAL A 126 5.49 -26.54 -8.00
N SER A 127 6.17 -26.58 -9.15
CA SER A 127 6.79 -25.39 -9.75
C SER A 127 5.75 -24.67 -10.59
N TYR A 128 5.44 -23.42 -10.24
CA TYR A 128 4.53 -22.60 -11.02
C TYR A 128 5.25 -21.82 -12.12
N GLY A 129 6.49 -21.40 -11.87
CA GLY A 129 7.33 -20.79 -12.88
C GLY A 129 7.90 -19.42 -12.47
N TYR A 130 8.52 -18.76 -13.44
CA TYR A 130 9.20 -17.48 -13.34
C TYR A 130 8.43 -16.38 -14.09
N VAL A 131 8.38 -15.18 -13.55
CA VAL A 131 7.85 -13.98 -14.20
C VAL A 131 8.91 -12.88 -14.17
N ASP A 132 9.17 -12.29 -15.34
CA ASP A 132 10.07 -11.14 -15.49
C ASP A 132 9.52 -9.91 -14.76
N TYR A 133 10.40 -9.15 -14.10
CA TYR A 133 10.00 -7.90 -13.48
C TYR A 133 9.47 -6.90 -14.52
N ASP A 134 10.10 -6.84 -15.69
CA ASP A 134 9.71 -5.92 -16.78
C ASP A 134 8.27 -6.16 -17.25
N ASP A 135 7.79 -7.41 -17.24
CA ASP A 135 6.41 -7.78 -17.61
C ASP A 135 5.37 -7.29 -16.58
N VAL A 136 5.78 -7.00 -15.34
CA VAL A 136 4.89 -6.59 -14.23
C VAL A 136 5.21 -5.19 -13.68
N GLU A 137 6.21 -4.51 -14.22
CA GLU A 137 6.69 -3.22 -13.71
C GLU A 137 5.58 -2.18 -13.72
N GLU A 138 4.86 -2.05 -14.84
CA GLU A 138 3.80 -1.05 -14.99
C GLU A 138 2.67 -1.26 -13.97
N VAL A 139 2.26 -2.51 -13.72
CA VAL A 139 1.25 -2.81 -12.71
C VAL A 139 1.78 -2.54 -11.30
N PHE A 140 3.06 -2.80 -11.05
CA PHE A 140 3.68 -2.55 -9.75
C PHE A 140 3.88 -1.07 -9.44
N LEU A 141 4.08 -0.24 -10.46
CA LEU A 141 4.16 1.21 -10.32
C LEU A 141 2.82 1.83 -9.88
N ARG A 142 1.70 1.33 -10.42
CA ARG A 142 0.36 1.87 -10.14
C ARG A 142 -0.35 1.22 -8.94
N THR A 143 0.01 -0.02 -8.60
CA THR A 143 -0.70 -0.78 -7.57
C THR A 143 -0.13 -0.53 -6.18
N LYS A 144 -0.98 -0.01 -5.28
CA LYS A 144 -0.66 0.15 -3.86
C LYS A 144 -0.73 -1.18 -3.13
N ILE A 145 0.19 -1.40 -2.19
CA ILE A 145 0.12 -2.53 -1.28
C ILE A 145 -0.97 -2.26 -0.25
N GLN A 146 -1.85 -3.22 -0.07
CA GLN A 146 -2.91 -3.17 0.92
C GLN A 146 -2.34 -3.40 2.32
N GLY A 147 -1.99 -2.31 2.98
CA GLY A 147 -1.41 -2.35 4.32
C GLY A 147 -2.40 -2.11 5.45
N ASN A 148 -2.05 -2.59 6.64
CA ASN A 148 -2.71 -2.29 7.90
C ASN A 148 -2.36 -0.88 8.40
N SER A 149 -2.72 -0.54 9.64
CA SER A 149 -2.46 0.79 10.21
C SER A 149 -0.98 1.15 10.35
N ASN A 150 -0.04 0.20 10.33
CA ASN A 150 1.41 0.47 10.40
C ASN A 150 1.97 0.89 9.03
N ALA A 151 1.40 0.38 7.96
CA ALA A 151 1.86 0.63 6.59
C ALA A 151 1.66 2.09 6.14
N ARG A 152 2.57 2.60 5.30
CA ARG A 152 2.36 3.86 4.59
C ARG A 152 1.36 3.64 3.44
N TYR A 153 0.28 4.40 3.38
CA TYR A 153 -0.80 4.22 2.39
C TYR A 153 -0.33 4.32 0.94
N SER A 154 0.56 5.26 0.63
CA SER A 154 1.05 5.47 -0.74
C SER A 154 2.08 4.45 -1.21
N THR A 155 2.38 3.41 -0.43
CA THR A 155 3.38 2.41 -0.81
C THR A 155 2.89 1.56 -1.99
N THR A 156 3.60 1.63 -3.12
CA THR A 156 3.36 0.76 -4.28
C THR A 156 4.26 -0.49 -4.22
N PHE A 157 3.93 -1.50 -5.02
CA PHE A 157 4.78 -2.69 -5.17
C PHE A 157 6.19 -2.32 -5.65
N ALA A 158 6.28 -1.47 -6.67
CA ALA A 158 7.57 -1.01 -7.19
C ALA A 158 8.40 -0.33 -6.09
N TYR A 159 7.78 0.55 -5.30
CA TYR A 159 8.48 1.21 -4.19
C TYR A 159 8.93 0.20 -3.13
N ALA A 160 8.06 -0.75 -2.73
CA ALA A 160 8.41 -1.76 -1.75
C ALA A 160 9.57 -2.67 -2.21
N ILE A 161 9.59 -3.06 -3.49
CA ILE A 161 10.67 -3.85 -4.12
C ILE A 161 11.97 -3.05 -4.18
N GLN A 162 11.92 -1.81 -4.64
CA GLN A 162 13.10 -0.96 -4.72
C GLN A 162 13.71 -0.69 -3.35
N ARG A 163 12.87 -0.57 -2.31
CA ARG A 163 13.27 -0.20 -0.94
C ARG A 163 13.43 -1.40 0.01
N LYS A 164 13.15 -2.62 -0.47
CA LYS A 164 13.14 -3.87 0.31
C LYS A 164 12.26 -3.77 1.57
N LEU A 165 11.04 -3.27 1.42
CA LEU A 165 10.09 -3.12 2.53
C LEU A 165 9.32 -4.42 2.80
N TYR A 166 10.07 -5.51 2.95
CA TYR A 166 9.58 -6.85 3.26
C TYR A 166 10.70 -7.67 3.90
N ASN A 167 10.32 -8.73 4.63
CA ASN A 167 11.29 -9.66 5.17
C ASN A 167 11.73 -10.64 4.08
N TYR A 168 13.04 -10.87 3.97
CA TYR A 168 13.63 -11.78 3.00
C TYR A 168 14.86 -12.45 3.58
N ASP A 169 15.20 -13.64 3.09
CA ASP A 169 16.49 -14.30 3.31
C ASP A 169 17.33 -14.29 2.05
N ILE A 170 18.65 -14.23 2.19
CA ILE A 170 19.57 -14.45 1.06
C ILE A 170 19.80 -15.96 1.00
N ILE A 171 19.47 -16.59 -0.13
CA ILE A 171 19.71 -18.03 -0.34
C ILE A 171 20.81 -18.29 -1.37
N GLN A 172 21.14 -17.30 -2.20
CA GLN A 172 22.30 -17.31 -3.07
C GLN A 172 22.90 -15.92 -3.13
N TYR A 173 24.23 -15.84 -3.08
CA TYR A 173 24.99 -14.62 -3.22
C TYR A 173 26.19 -14.88 -4.12
N LYS A 174 26.24 -14.22 -5.28
CA LYS A 174 27.13 -14.61 -6.39
C LYS A 174 26.82 -16.06 -6.81
N ASP A 175 27.85 -16.89 -6.91
CA ASP A 175 27.74 -18.31 -7.25
C ASP A 175 27.66 -19.21 -6.00
N ARG A 176 27.56 -18.61 -4.80
CA ARG A 176 27.52 -19.35 -3.54
C ARG A 176 26.09 -19.49 -3.02
N VAL A 177 25.70 -20.74 -2.75
CA VAL A 177 24.48 -21.06 -1.99
C VAL A 177 24.70 -20.73 -0.51
N VAL A 178 23.71 -20.07 0.09
CA VAL A 178 23.67 -19.71 1.51
C VAL A 178 22.87 -20.78 2.23
N ASN A 179 23.51 -21.47 3.18
CA ASN A 179 22.99 -22.75 3.67
C ASN A 179 22.01 -22.61 4.84
N ASN A 180 22.01 -21.48 5.55
CA ASN A 180 21.16 -21.27 6.72
C ASN A 180 20.85 -19.78 6.99
N LEU A 181 19.91 -19.55 7.89
CA LEU A 181 19.45 -18.20 8.29
C LEU A 181 20.56 -17.37 8.92
N VAL A 182 21.45 -17.98 9.72
CA VAL A 182 22.55 -17.26 10.39
C VAL A 182 23.51 -16.67 9.36
N GLU A 183 23.82 -17.43 8.32
CA GLU A 183 24.66 -16.98 7.21
C GLU A 183 23.98 -15.87 6.38
N SER A 184 22.68 -16.02 6.11
CA SER A 184 21.86 -14.98 5.47
C SER A 184 21.88 -13.66 6.26
N GLU A 185 21.66 -13.71 7.57
CA GLU A 185 21.71 -12.53 8.44
C GLU A 185 23.11 -11.89 8.48
N LYS A 186 24.16 -12.72 8.59
CA LYS A 186 25.55 -12.24 8.56
C LYS A 186 25.84 -11.50 7.25
N LEU A 187 25.41 -12.06 6.11
CA LEU A 187 25.57 -11.40 4.81
C LEU A 187 24.79 -10.09 4.71
N LYS A 188 23.56 -10.01 5.23
CA LYS A 188 22.81 -8.75 5.31
C LYS A 188 23.59 -7.72 6.13
N LEU A 189 24.06 -8.08 7.32
CA LEU A 189 24.83 -7.19 8.19
C LEU A 189 26.12 -6.70 7.51
N GLU A 190 26.87 -7.58 6.85
CA GLU A 190 28.15 -7.26 6.21
C GLU A 190 28.00 -6.47 4.91
N PHE A 191 27.04 -6.84 4.06
CA PHE A 191 26.85 -6.21 2.76
C PHE A 191 26.05 -4.91 2.87
N VAL A 192 24.88 -4.97 3.51
CA VAL A 192 23.96 -3.83 3.65
C VAL A 192 24.51 -2.83 4.65
N LYS A 193 25.13 -3.27 5.76
CA LYS A 193 25.68 -2.41 6.83
C LYS A 193 24.71 -1.34 7.32
N GLY A 194 23.42 -1.70 7.44
CA GLY A 194 22.36 -0.76 7.82
C GLY A 194 22.04 0.34 6.78
N LYS A 195 22.66 0.31 5.59
CA LYS A 195 22.30 1.21 4.49
C LYS A 195 20.95 0.82 3.92
N LYS A 196 20.25 1.80 3.35
CA LYS A 196 19.00 1.57 2.62
C LYS A 196 19.28 1.35 1.14
N PHE A 197 18.53 0.46 0.51
CA PHE A 197 18.57 0.24 -0.93
C PHE A 197 17.91 1.41 -1.68
N ASN A 198 18.47 1.73 -2.85
CA ASN A 198 17.92 2.67 -3.82
C ASN A 198 17.47 3.99 -3.18
N VAL A 199 18.38 4.62 -2.43
CA VAL A 199 18.14 5.96 -1.85
C VAL A 199 18.35 7.02 -2.92
N GLY A 200 17.26 7.59 -3.42
CA GLY A 200 17.26 8.78 -4.29
C GLY A 200 17.16 10.09 -3.51
N ASN A 201 17.18 11.23 -4.22
CA ASN A 201 17.07 12.61 -3.71
C ASN A 201 15.64 13.02 -3.30
N GLU A 202 14.79 12.08 -2.92
CA GLU A 202 13.35 12.36 -2.81
C GLU A 202 12.99 12.97 -1.45
N ASN A 203 12.55 14.24 -1.50
CA ASN A 203 11.75 14.92 -0.47
C ASN A 203 10.36 14.27 -0.23
N ILE A 204 10.15 12.98 -0.58
CA ILE A 204 8.82 12.33 -0.68
C ILE A 204 8.69 11.14 0.30
N ASN A 205 9.25 11.29 1.51
CA ASN A 205 9.04 10.34 2.60
C ASN A 205 8.20 10.90 3.74
N ILE A 206 7.20 11.72 3.41
CA ILE A 206 6.19 12.14 4.38
C ILE A 206 5.27 10.93 4.65
N PRO A 207 5.20 10.40 5.88
CA PRO A 207 4.29 9.31 6.22
C PRO A 207 2.84 9.71 5.94
N ASP A 208 2.08 8.77 5.37
CA ASP A 208 0.66 8.96 5.09
C ASP A 208 -0.22 7.78 5.53
N LYS A 209 -1.49 8.09 5.80
CA LYS A 209 -2.56 7.13 6.13
C LYS A 209 -3.84 7.53 5.41
N LEU A 210 -4.57 6.56 4.89
CA LEU A 210 -5.95 6.79 4.45
C LEU A 210 -6.88 6.48 5.62
N VAL A 211 -7.51 7.48 6.21
CA VAL A 211 -8.35 7.31 7.40
C VAL A 211 -9.81 7.47 6.99
N THR A 212 -10.63 6.49 7.34
CA THR A 212 -12.09 6.60 7.25
C THR A 212 -12.69 6.66 8.63
N TYR A 213 -13.61 7.61 8.84
CA TYR A 213 -14.30 7.81 10.10
C TYR A 213 -15.75 8.21 9.90
N ILE A 214 -16.56 8.00 10.93
CA ILE A 214 -17.98 8.33 10.93
C ILE A 214 -18.26 9.41 11.98
N VAL A 215 -19.07 10.40 11.59
CA VAL A 215 -19.66 11.41 12.48
C VAL A 215 -21.12 11.07 12.70
N ARG A 216 -21.55 11.03 13.98
CA ARG A 216 -22.94 10.83 14.40
C ARG A 216 -23.35 11.88 15.43
N GLY A 217 -24.63 12.25 15.42
CA GLY A 217 -25.24 13.16 16.39
C GLY A 217 -25.79 12.37 17.57
N GLU A 218 -24.93 11.99 18.52
CA GLU A 218 -25.39 11.37 19.77
C GLU A 218 -26.08 12.43 20.64
N SER A 219 -27.38 12.23 20.89
CA SER A 219 -28.21 13.17 21.67
C SER A 219 -27.88 13.16 23.17
N SER A 220 -27.32 12.06 23.68
CA SER A 220 -26.96 11.88 25.09
C SER A 220 -25.74 12.69 25.54
N LEU A 221 -24.92 13.18 24.60
CA LEU A 221 -23.71 13.95 24.89
C LEU A 221 -23.97 15.45 24.71
N ASN A 222 -23.43 16.29 25.61
CA ASN A 222 -23.63 17.75 25.56
C ASN A 222 -22.33 18.57 25.56
N ASP A 223 -21.20 17.91 25.32
CA ASP A 223 -19.92 18.61 25.13
C ASP A 223 -19.89 19.38 23.78
N ASN A 224 -18.89 20.26 23.62
CA ASN A 224 -18.75 21.09 22.42
C ASN A 224 -18.56 20.26 21.14
N ASN A 225 -17.86 19.12 21.21
CA ASN A 225 -17.66 18.25 20.06
C ASN A 225 -18.97 17.55 19.66
N ALA A 226 -19.80 17.16 20.63
CA ALA A 226 -21.14 16.60 20.38
C ALA A 226 -22.07 17.63 19.73
N LYS A 227 -22.03 18.89 20.20
CA LYS A 227 -22.77 20.01 19.57
C LYS A 227 -22.31 20.23 18.13
N ASN A 228 -21.01 20.23 17.87
CA ASN A 228 -20.44 20.38 16.53
C ASN A 228 -20.79 19.20 15.60
N SER A 229 -20.84 17.97 16.10
CA SER A 229 -21.34 16.82 15.31
C SER A 229 -22.80 17.01 14.92
N ARG A 230 -23.65 17.47 15.85
CA ARG A 230 -25.06 17.75 15.54
C ARG A 230 -25.21 18.86 14.51
N LEU A 231 -24.48 19.96 14.68
CA LEU A 231 -24.46 21.08 13.72
C LEU A 231 -24.10 20.60 12.31
N LEU A 232 -23.08 19.75 12.17
CA LEU A 232 -22.73 19.19 10.87
C LEU A 232 -23.89 18.45 10.21
N LEU A 233 -24.55 17.56 10.96
CA LEU A 233 -25.64 16.75 10.42
C LEU A 233 -26.87 17.59 10.10
N THR A 234 -27.22 18.55 10.96
CA THR A 234 -28.37 19.45 10.71
C THR A 234 -28.12 20.35 9.52
N THR A 235 -26.92 20.94 9.37
CA THR A 235 -26.61 21.80 8.21
C THR A 235 -26.72 21.03 6.90
N ILE A 236 -26.21 19.78 6.84
CA ILE A 236 -26.36 18.94 5.65
C ILE A 236 -27.82 18.56 5.44
N GLN A 237 -28.55 18.25 6.51
CA GLN A 237 -29.97 17.90 6.45
C GLN A 237 -30.81 19.03 5.88
N ASP A 238 -30.65 20.24 6.41
CA ASP A 238 -31.40 21.42 6.01
C ASP A 238 -31.11 21.73 4.54
N TYR A 239 -29.84 21.70 4.14
CA TYR A 239 -29.43 21.85 2.74
C TYR A 239 -30.10 20.82 1.81
N LEU A 240 -30.11 19.53 2.16
CA LEU A 240 -30.74 18.51 1.32
C LEU A 240 -32.27 18.64 1.30
N ASN A 241 -32.89 19.14 2.37
CA ASN A 241 -34.32 19.40 2.40
C ASN A 241 -34.72 20.59 1.53
N GLU A 242 -33.89 21.64 1.50
CA GLU A 242 -34.05 22.80 0.62
C GLU A 242 -33.72 22.47 -0.85
N ASN A 243 -32.78 21.55 -1.09
CA ASN A 243 -32.26 21.19 -2.41
C ASN A 243 -32.51 19.71 -2.72
N LYS A 244 -33.78 19.29 -2.78
CA LYS A 244 -34.17 17.88 -2.98
C LYS A 244 -33.61 17.25 -4.26
N GLU A 245 -33.40 18.04 -5.30
CA GLU A 245 -32.73 17.61 -6.55
C GLU A 245 -31.31 17.08 -6.30
N VAL A 246 -30.56 17.70 -5.40
CA VAL A 246 -29.21 17.24 -5.01
C VAL A 246 -29.31 15.90 -4.31
N PHE A 247 -30.30 15.73 -3.42
CA PHE A 247 -30.56 14.44 -2.78
C PHE A 247 -30.83 13.33 -3.80
N PHE A 248 -31.69 13.57 -4.80
CA PHE A 248 -31.98 12.57 -5.84
C PHE A 248 -30.78 12.31 -6.75
N ASN A 249 -30.01 13.33 -7.12
CA ASN A 249 -28.76 13.18 -7.89
C ASN A 249 -27.71 12.35 -7.15
N LEU A 250 -27.73 12.37 -5.80
CA LEU A 250 -26.90 11.54 -4.95
C LEU A 250 -27.45 10.11 -4.76
N GLY A 251 -28.46 9.70 -5.53
CA GLY A 251 -29.04 8.36 -5.45
C GLY A 251 -30.13 8.22 -4.40
N GLY A 252 -30.77 9.32 -4.01
CA GLY A 252 -31.88 9.34 -3.07
C GLY A 252 -33.13 8.59 -3.55
N ASP A 253 -33.24 8.36 -4.87
CA ASP A 253 -34.30 7.58 -5.52
C ASP A 253 -34.38 6.12 -5.01
N ARG A 254 -33.24 5.57 -4.55
CA ARG A 254 -33.16 4.25 -3.90
C ARG A 254 -33.74 4.22 -2.49
N ILE A 255 -33.93 5.38 -1.86
CA ILE A 255 -34.32 5.51 -0.46
C ILE A 255 -35.77 5.98 -0.33
N LEU A 256 -36.12 7.02 -1.09
CA LEU A 256 -37.45 7.64 -1.08
C LEU A 256 -37.91 7.82 -2.52
N SER A 257 -39.18 7.50 -2.78
CA SER A 257 -39.79 7.86 -4.06
C SER A 257 -40.08 9.37 -4.09
N HIS A 258 -40.00 9.99 -5.26
CA HIS A 258 -40.34 11.42 -5.48
C HIS A 258 -41.75 11.82 -4.99
N PHE A 259 -42.64 10.86 -4.78
CA PHE A 259 -44.01 11.07 -4.30
C PHE A 259 -44.14 11.12 -2.78
N GLN A 260 -43.08 10.82 -2.03
CA GLN A 260 -43.10 10.83 -0.57
C GLN A 260 -42.56 12.16 -0.04
N VAL A 261 -43.47 13.02 0.42
CA VAL A 261 -43.15 14.27 1.15
C VAL A 261 -42.78 13.91 2.58
N ARG A 262 -41.54 13.44 2.78
CA ARG A 262 -40.97 13.27 4.11
C ARG A 262 -39.71 14.11 4.23
N ASP A 263 -39.55 14.71 5.41
CA ASP A 263 -38.31 15.38 5.75
C ASP A 263 -37.18 14.36 5.78
N LEU A 264 -36.09 14.70 5.10
CA LEU A 264 -34.88 13.90 5.10
C LEU A 264 -34.27 14.05 6.50
N LYS A 265 -33.85 12.93 7.08
CA LYS A 265 -33.06 12.93 8.31
C LYS A 265 -31.67 12.42 8.02
N VAL A 266 -30.67 13.28 8.16
CA VAL A 266 -29.26 12.87 8.03
C VAL A 266 -28.84 12.20 9.32
N THR A 267 -28.58 10.89 9.27
CA THR A 267 -28.28 10.11 10.48
C THR A 267 -26.78 10.00 10.76
N GLN A 268 -25.96 10.00 9.70
CA GLN A 268 -24.51 9.97 9.82
C GLN A 268 -23.82 10.48 8.56
N VAL A 269 -22.55 10.85 8.72
CA VAL A 269 -21.64 11.17 7.63
C VAL A 269 -20.38 10.33 7.79
N GLU A 270 -20.02 9.60 6.75
CA GLU A 270 -18.74 8.88 6.64
C GLU A 270 -17.78 9.73 5.80
N MET A 271 -16.58 9.94 6.32
CA MET A 271 -15.52 10.71 5.68
C MET A 271 -14.31 9.83 5.44
N THR A 272 -13.73 9.95 4.25
CA THR A 272 -12.41 9.40 3.94
C THR A 272 -11.44 10.54 3.68
N GLU A 273 -10.28 10.49 4.34
CA GLU A 273 -9.25 11.51 4.25
C GLU A 273 -7.86 10.90 4.10
N LEU A 274 -6.97 11.60 3.39
CA LEU A 274 -5.55 11.34 3.44
C LEU A 274 -4.93 12.18 4.54
N TRP A 275 -4.34 11.52 5.53
CA TRP A 275 -3.61 12.16 6.62
C TRP A 275 -2.11 12.06 6.32
N THR A 276 -1.39 13.16 6.46
CA THR A 276 0.07 13.21 6.29
C THR A 276 0.72 13.83 7.52
N LYS A 277 1.79 13.22 8.04
CA LYS A 277 2.46 13.68 9.26
C LYS A 277 3.83 14.28 8.95
N ASN A 278 4.07 15.52 9.37
CA ASN A 278 5.36 16.18 9.29
C ASN A 278 5.76 16.68 10.69
N GLY A 279 6.65 15.96 11.37
CA GLY A 279 6.92 16.22 12.79
C GLY A 279 5.69 15.99 13.67
N SER A 280 5.31 17.00 14.45
CA SER A 280 4.08 17.03 15.25
C SER A 280 2.83 17.30 14.43
N ASP A 281 2.97 17.89 13.24
CA ASP A 281 1.84 18.44 12.50
C ASP A 281 1.21 17.36 11.63
N ILE A 282 -0.11 17.23 11.75
CA ILE A 282 -0.91 16.31 10.93
C ILE A 282 -1.79 17.15 10.03
N ARG A 283 -1.58 17.00 8.72
CA ARG A 283 -2.44 17.60 7.70
C ARG A 283 -3.51 16.60 7.30
N HIS A 284 -4.75 17.07 7.31
CA HIS A 284 -5.93 16.33 6.89
C HIS A 284 -6.38 16.79 5.50
N GLN A 285 -6.51 15.86 4.55
CA GLN A 285 -6.96 16.14 3.19
C GLN A 285 -8.21 15.31 2.88
N PRO A 286 -9.41 15.91 2.86
CA PRO A 286 -10.63 15.24 2.43
C PRO A 286 -10.49 14.61 1.05
N ARG A 287 -11.00 13.38 0.91
CA ARG A 287 -11.02 12.64 -0.37
C ARG A 287 -12.44 12.38 -0.83
N SER A 288 -13.29 11.95 0.10
CA SER A 288 -14.69 11.68 -0.20
C SER A 288 -15.55 11.71 1.05
N MET A 289 -16.85 11.89 0.83
CA MET A 289 -17.89 11.88 1.84
C MET A 289 -19.01 10.95 1.40
N LYS A 290 -19.61 10.22 2.33
CA LYS A 290 -20.85 9.49 2.13
C LYS A 290 -21.85 9.91 3.19
N ILE A 291 -22.98 10.45 2.73
CA ILE A 291 -24.06 10.92 3.59
C ILE A 291 -25.07 9.78 3.73
N PHE A 292 -25.58 9.58 4.94
CA PHE A 292 -26.64 8.62 5.19
C PHE A 292 -27.91 9.36 5.59
N VAL A 293 -28.98 9.06 4.88
CA VAL A 293 -30.31 9.61 5.11
C VAL A 293 -31.24 8.47 5.49
N ASN A 294 -31.94 8.60 6.63
CA ASN A 294 -32.78 7.54 7.18
C ASN A 294 -32.03 6.18 7.25
N ASP A 295 -30.76 6.23 7.69
CA ASP A 295 -29.83 5.09 7.80
C ASP A 295 -29.46 4.40 6.48
N SER A 296 -29.90 4.93 5.34
CA SER A 296 -29.54 4.47 4.01
C SER A 296 -28.45 5.35 3.40
N ALA A 297 -27.44 4.73 2.81
CA ALA A 297 -26.30 5.44 2.22
C ALA A 297 -26.65 6.03 0.85
N LEU A 298 -26.35 7.32 0.68
CA LEU A 298 -26.27 7.96 -0.62
C LEU A 298 -24.99 7.56 -1.36
N ASN A 299 -24.88 7.98 -2.61
CA ASN A 299 -23.68 7.83 -3.42
C ASN A 299 -22.47 8.48 -2.75
N LEU A 300 -21.30 7.88 -2.97
CA LEU A 300 -20.03 8.45 -2.53
C LEU A 300 -19.74 9.73 -3.30
N MET A 301 -19.55 10.82 -2.57
CA MET A 301 -19.25 12.14 -3.10
C MET A 301 -17.73 12.38 -3.07
N PRO A 302 -17.07 12.65 -4.21
CA PRO A 302 -15.66 13.07 -4.22
C PRO A 302 -15.51 14.48 -3.65
N VAL A 303 -14.31 14.82 -3.18
CA VAL A 303 -14.04 16.14 -2.57
C VAL A 303 -14.44 17.35 -3.43
N SER A 304 -14.31 17.24 -4.75
CA SER A 304 -14.73 18.29 -5.69
C SER A 304 -16.22 18.58 -5.64
N ASP A 305 -17.04 17.58 -5.31
CA ASP A 305 -18.49 17.74 -5.18
C ASP A 305 -18.88 18.18 -3.77
N ILE A 306 -18.09 17.82 -2.75
CA ILE A 306 -18.26 18.34 -1.37
C ILE A 306 -18.08 19.87 -1.36
N GLU A 307 -17.09 20.38 -2.10
CA GLU A 307 -16.79 21.81 -2.17
C GLU A 307 -17.91 22.61 -2.84
N LYS A 308 -18.63 22.01 -3.80
CA LYS A 308 -19.79 22.62 -4.48
C LYS A 308 -21.04 22.75 -3.60
N LEU A 309 -21.08 22.08 -2.44
CA LEU A 309 -22.20 22.26 -1.51
C LEU A 309 -22.18 23.65 -0.87
N GLU A 310 -21.02 24.33 -0.86
CA GLU A 310 -20.83 25.70 -0.34
C GLU A 310 -21.35 25.91 1.11
N LEU A 311 -21.42 24.82 1.89
CA LEU A 311 -21.92 24.85 3.26
C LEU A 311 -20.94 25.56 4.19
N ILE A 312 -21.50 26.44 5.03
CA ILE A 312 -20.78 27.19 6.06
C ILE A 312 -21.19 26.67 7.44
N LEU A 313 -20.20 26.33 8.27
CA LEU A 313 -20.35 25.87 9.64
C LEU A 313 -19.38 26.63 10.54
N ASN A 314 -19.89 27.37 11.52
CA ASN A 314 -19.09 28.20 12.44
C ASN A 314 -18.07 29.09 11.70
N ASP A 315 -18.54 29.85 10.71
CA ASP A 315 -17.73 30.75 9.87
C ASP A 315 -16.61 30.06 9.06
N GLN A 316 -16.71 28.74 8.89
CA GLN A 316 -15.78 27.94 8.09
C GLN A 316 -16.52 27.21 6.97
N THR A 317 -15.85 27.01 5.84
CA THR A 317 -16.33 26.08 4.83
C THR A 317 -16.44 24.68 5.42
N LEU A 318 -17.33 23.83 4.88
CA LEU A 318 -17.46 22.44 5.29
C LEU A 318 -16.11 21.70 5.32
N THR A 319 -15.26 21.88 4.30
CA THR A 319 -13.94 21.26 4.29
C THR A 319 -13.00 21.82 5.36
N GLY A 320 -13.09 23.11 5.70
CA GLY A 320 -12.39 23.73 6.81
C GLY A 320 -12.84 23.18 8.17
N PHE A 321 -14.15 23.11 8.39
CA PHE A 321 -14.75 22.54 9.58
C PHE A 321 -14.30 21.08 9.78
N LEU A 322 -14.37 20.26 8.73
CA LEU A 322 -13.95 18.85 8.77
C LEU A 322 -12.47 18.69 9.12
N LYS A 323 -11.59 19.57 8.62
CA LYS A 323 -10.15 19.53 8.94
C LYS A 323 -9.85 19.87 10.41
N SER A 324 -10.71 20.62 11.09
CA SER A 324 -10.49 21.03 12.48
C SER A 324 -10.53 19.87 13.49
N LYS A 325 -11.21 18.77 13.16
CA LYS A 325 -11.49 17.62 14.04
C LYS A 325 -12.14 18.00 15.38
N LYS A 326 -12.78 19.17 15.47
CA LYS A 326 -13.51 19.64 16.67
C LYS A 326 -14.94 19.11 16.71
N TYR A 327 -15.12 17.80 16.56
CA TYR A 327 -16.42 17.12 16.58
C TYR A 327 -16.23 15.66 16.99
N ASN A 328 -17.29 15.01 17.44
CA ASN A 328 -17.24 13.60 17.81
C ASN A 328 -17.29 12.73 16.55
N PHE A 329 -16.26 11.90 16.40
CA PHE A 329 -16.17 10.88 15.35
C PHE A 329 -15.51 9.62 15.89
N TYR A 330 -15.69 8.52 15.18
CA TYR A 330 -14.92 7.31 15.41
C TYR A 330 -14.34 6.79 14.10
N ILE A 331 -13.09 6.35 14.16
CA ILE A 331 -12.35 5.78 13.04
C ILE A 331 -12.89 4.37 12.80
N THR A 332 -13.23 4.08 11.55
CA THR A 332 -13.73 2.77 11.11
C THR A 332 -12.71 2.03 10.26
N MET A 333 -11.76 2.75 9.64
CA MET A 333 -10.72 2.14 8.83
C MET A 333 -9.47 3.00 8.80
N ILE A 334 -8.30 2.36 8.87
CA ILE A 334 -7.00 2.99 8.56
C ILE A 334 -6.35 2.14 7.48
N ASN A 335 -6.02 2.77 6.36
CA ASN A 335 -5.61 2.13 5.13
C ASN A 335 -6.63 1.07 4.71
N TYR A 336 -6.28 -0.21 4.84
CA TYR A 336 -7.14 -1.35 4.50
C TYR A 336 -7.51 -2.18 5.75
N GLN A 337 -7.17 -1.70 6.95
CA GLN A 337 -7.52 -2.35 8.21
C GLN A 337 -8.79 -1.75 8.79
N ALA A 338 -9.82 -2.58 8.95
CA ALA A 338 -11.01 -2.25 9.70
C ALA A 338 -10.65 -2.03 11.18
N ILE A 339 -11.17 -0.95 11.76
CA ILE A 339 -10.94 -0.56 13.15
C ILE A 339 -12.23 -0.79 13.93
N PRO A 340 -12.24 -1.70 14.92
CA PRO A 340 -13.39 -1.86 15.79
C PRO A 340 -13.72 -0.56 16.53
N ARG A 341 -15.02 -0.27 16.70
CA ARG A 341 -15.47 0.97 17.35
C ARG A 341 -14.85 1.17 18.74
N ARG A 342 -14.68 0.09 19.51
CA ARG A 342 -14.05 0.13 20.85
C ARG A 342 -12.59 0.60 20.83
N ASP A 343 -11.87 0.37 19.73
CA ASP A 343 -10.45 0.69 19.60
C ASP A 343 -10.22 2.08 18.95
N SER A 344 -11.27 2.67 18.38
CA SER A 344 -11.21 3.94 17.64
C SER A 344 -10.48 5.05 18.41
N TYR A 345 -10.80 5.23 19.70
CA TYR A 345 -10.16 6.25 20.52
C TYR A 345 -8.65 6.02 20.64
N THR A 346 -8.23 4.78 20.90
CA THR A 346 -6.83 4.40 21.04
C THR A 346 -6.06 4.58 19.73
N PHE A 347 -6.66 4.19 18.60
CA PHE A 347 -6.08 4.42 17.26
C PHE A 347 -5.96 5.92 16.94
N PHE A 348 -6.98 6.71 17.26
CA PHE A 348 -6.91 8.17 17.07
C PHE A 348 -5.80 8.78 17.93
N LYS A 349 -5.67 8.36 19.20
CA LYS A 349 -4.57 8.79 20.07
C LYS A 349 -3.21 8.42 19.48
N ALA A 350 -3.04 7.19 19.00
CA ALA A 350 -1.81 6.72 18.36
C ALA A 350 -1.43 7.53 17.11
N LEU A 351 -2.41 7.89 16.27
CA LEU A 351 -2.17 8.72 15.09
C LEU A 351 -1.60 10.10 15.48
N ASN A 352 -2.07 10.68 16.57
CA ASN A 352 -1.60 11.98 17.05
C ASN A 352 -0.23 11.88 17.74
N THR A 353 -0.01 10.90 18.61
CA THR A 353 1.12 10.92 19.56
C THR A 353 2.24 9.93 19.26
N TYR A 354 2.02 8.94 18.40
CA TYR A 354 2.95 7.83 18.22
C TYR A 354 3.57 7.75 16.82
N ASN A 355 4.49 6.80 16.65
CA ASN A 355 5.12 6.51 15.37
C ASN A 355 4.15 5.74 14.46
N TRP A 356 3.93 6.26 13.26
CA TRP A 356 2.95 5.74 12.31
C TRP A 356 3.30 4.36 11.74
N ASN A 357 4.53 3.89 11.89
CA ASN A 357 4.92 2.52 11.54
C ASN A 357 4.72 1.49 12.67
N LYS A 358 4.19 1.92 13.84
CA LYS A 358 4.02 1.09 15.04
C LYS A 358 2.68 1.36 15.74
N ILE A 359 1.66 1.77 15.00
CA ILE A 359 0.34 2.08 15.55
C ILE A 359 -0.29 0.86 16.24
N THR A 360 -0.17 -0.33 15.66
CA THR A 360 -0.74 -1.54 16.28
C THR A 360 -0.04 -1.91 17.58
N GLU A 361 1.25 -1.61 17.71
CA GLU A 361 2.02 -1.81 18.94
C GLU A 361 1.46 -0.92 20.06
N TYR A 362 1.24 0.37 19.77
CA TYR A 362 0.62 1.30 20.72
C TYR A 362 -0.74 0.80 21.21
N VAL A 363 -1.60 0.38 20.28
CA VAL A 363 -2.96 -0.08 20.61
C VAL A 363 -2.95 -1.35 21.46
N LYS A 364 -1.96 -2.24 21.26
CA LYS A 364 -1.83 -3.49 22.02
C LYS A 364 -1.49 -3.27 23.49
N TYR A 365 -0.77 -2.19 23.82
CA TYR A 365 -0.23 -1.93 25.16
C TYR A 365 -0.89 -0.74 25.87
N TYR A 366 -1.93 -0.17 25.27
CA TYR A 366 -2.78 0.87 25.86
C TYR A 366 -4.00 0.24 26.52
#